data_AF-A0A2R6M3N3-F1
#
_entry.id   AF-A0A2R6M3N3-F1
#
_cell.length_a   1.000
_cell.length_b   1.000
_cell.length_c   1.000
_cell.angle_alpha   90.00
_cell.angle_beta   90.00
_cell.angle_gamma   90.00
#
_symmetry.space_group_name_H-M   'P 1'
#
loop_
_entity.id
_entity.type
_entity.pdbx_description
1 polymer ?
#
loop_
_entity_poly.entity_id
_entity_poly.type
_entity_poly.pdbx_seq_one_letter_code
_entity_poly.pdbx_strand_id
1 'polypeptide(L)' 'MILDTSFLIDVQRDFGPAIDRTMTIESADRPTRIPLVVVYELFLGVGKGTRTEANRRASNDFFGGSH' A
#
# COMPACT_ATOMS: atom_id res chain seq x y z
N MET A 1 -10.13 10.17 -1.69
CA MET A 1 -8.85 10.68 -1.18
C MET A 1 -7.69 10.13 -2.02
N ILE A 2 -6.55 10.81 -2.09
CA ILE A 2 -5.35 10.29 -2.77
C ILE A 2 -4.45 9.65 -1.71
N LEU A 3 -4.00 8.41 -1.94
CA LEU A 3 -3.08 7.69 -1.04
C LEU A 3 -1.64 7.81 -1.53
N ASP A 4 -0.69 7.96 -0.59
CA ASP A 4 0.74 7.99 -0.87
C ASP A 4 1.43 6.65 -0.55
N THR A 5 2.67 6.52 -0.99
CA THR A 5 3.48 5.31 -0.85
C THR A 5 3.77 4.96 0.61
N SER A 6 4.12 5.95 1.45
CA SER A 6 4.42 5.72 2.87
C SER A 6 3.21 5.15 3.61
N PHE A 7 2.03 5.71 3.37
CA PHE A 7 0.79 5.25 3.99
C PHE A 7 0.48 3.79 3.61
N LEU A 8 0.59 3.43 2.34
CA LEU A 8 0.34 2.06 1.88
C LEU A 8 1.35 1.05 2.46
N ILE A 9 2.62 1.44 2.63
CA ILE A 9 3.63 0.62 3.28
C ILE A 9 3.30 0.41 4.76
N ASP A 10 2.84 1.45 5.46
CA ASP A 10 2.47 1.35 6.87
C ASP A 10 1.25 0.45 7.07
N VAL A 11 0.26 0.52 6.17
CA VAL A 11 -0.88 -0.42 6.16
C VAL A 11 -0.40 -1.86 5.90
N GLN A 12 0.48 -2.09 4.92
CA GLN A 12 1.05 -3.42 4.66
C GLN A 12 1.81 -4.01 5.86
N ARG A 13 2.35 -3.15 6.73
CA ARG A 13 3.12 -3.54 7.93
C ARG A 13 2.25 -3.66 9.19
N ASP A 14 0.93 -3.61 9.06
CA ASP A 14 -0.01 -3.61 10.18
C ASP A 14 0.31 -2.51 11.21
N PHE A 15 0.77 -1.35 10.76
CA PHE A 15 1.02 -0.22 11.66
C PHE A 15 -0.31 0.34 12.16
N GLY A 16 -0.60 0.13 13.45
CA GLY A 16 -1.88 0.48 14.09
C GLY A 16 -2.46 1.85 13.69
N PRO A 17 -1.70 2.95 13.79
CA PRO A 17 -2.19 4.27 13.38
C PRO A 17 -2.59 4.38 11.90
N ALA A 18 -1.94 3.62 11.01
CA ALA A 18 -2.33 3.58 9.60
C ALA A 18 -3.63 2.78 9.41
N ILE A 19 -3.80 1.67 10.13
CA ILE A 19 -5.05 0.88 10.13
C ILE A 19 -6.25 1.71 10.64
N ASP A 20 -6.10 2.40 11.76
CA ASP A 20 -7.14 3.29 12.31
C ASP A 20 -7.53 4.38 11.30
N ARG A 21 -6.54 4.91 10.60
CA ARG A 21 -6.75 5.92 9.57
C ARG A 21 -7.47 5.34 8.35
N THR A 22 -7.22 4.08 7.98
CA THR A 22 -7.98 3.39 6.91
C THR A 22 -9.47 3.37 7.22
N MET A 23 -9.88 3.08 8.46
CA MET A 23 -11.31 3.14 8.86
C MET A 23 -11.93 4.54 8.67
N THR A 24 -11.14 5.59 8.97
CA THR A 24 -11.58 6.98 8.77
C THR A 24 -11.72 7.32 7.28
N ILE A 25 -10.84 6.76 6.45
CA ILE A 25 -10.85 6.96 5.00
C ILE A 25 -12.02 6.22 4.35
N GLU A 26 -12.27 4.98 4.76
CA GLU A 26 -13.36 4.15 4.24
C GLU A 26 -14.75 4.68 4.63
N SER A 27 -14.87 5.27 5.83
CA SER A 27 -16.10 5.93 6.27
C SER A 27 -16.34 7.30 5.63
N ALA A 28 -15.33 7.89 4.99
CA ALA A 28 -15.51 9.07 4.18
C ALA A 28 -16.10 8.66 2.83
N ASP A 29 -17.31 9.12 2.51
CA ASP A 29 -17.99 8.90 1.21
C ASP A 29 -17.30 9.66 0.06
N ARG A 30 -16.00 9.39 -0.15
CA ARG A 30 -15.16 10.00 -1.17
C ARG A 30 -14.34 8.92 -1.86
N PRO A 31 -14.25 8.92 -3.20
CA PRO A 31 -13.48 7.91 -3.93
C PRO A 31 -12.00 7.89 -3.53
N THR A 32 -11.50 6.74 -3.08
CA THR A 32 -10.08 6.53 -2.82
C THR A 32 -9.34 6.25 -4.12
N ARG A 33 -8.19 6.89 -4.32
CA ARG A 33 -7.37 6.82 -5.54
C ARG A 33 -5.92 6.61 -5.16
N ILE A 34 -5.25 5.73 -5.91
CA ILE A 34 -3.80 5.51 -5.84
C ILE A 34 -3.21 6.07 -7.14
N PRO A 35 -2.35 7.10 -7.09
CA PRO A 35 -1.69 7.63 -8.29
C PRO A 35 -0.76 6.60 -8.92
N LEU A 36 -0.59 6.65 -10.24
CA LEU A 36 0.34 5.75 -10.95
C LEU A 36 1.78 5.87 -10.44
N VAL A 37 2.21 7.07 -10.05
CA VAL A 37 3.55 7.29 -9.46
C VAL A 37 3.75 6.50 -8.17
N VAL A 38 2.71 6.35 -7.34
CA VAL A 38 2.75 5.56 -6.11
C VAL A 38 2.90 4.07 -6.42
N VAL A 39 2.19 3.57 -7.43
CA VAL A 39 2.35 2.18 -7.90
C VAL A 39 3.79 1.93 -8.39
N TYR A 40 4.35 2.89 -9.13
CA TYR A 40 5.73 2.79 -9.60
C TYR A 40 6.76 2.82 -8.45
N GLU A 41 6.56 3.65 -7.44
CA GLU A 41 7.41 3.70 -6.25
C GLU A 41 7.38 2.38 -5.47
N LEU A 42 6.20 1.78 -5.30
CA LEU A 42 6.05 0.47 -4.67
C LEU A 42 6.79 -0.63 -5.46
N PHE A 43 6.67 -0.63 -6.79
CA PHE A 43 7.40 -1.54 -7.66
C PHE A 43 8.92 -1.39 -7.52
N LEU A 44 9.43 -0.15 -7.52
CA LEU A 44 10.85 0.11 -7.28
C LEU A 44 11.30 -0.34 -5.88
N GLY A 45 10.44 -0.17 -4.87
CA GLY A 45 10.70 -0.60 -3.49
C GLY A 45 10.91 -2.11 -3.36
N VAL A 46 10.17 -2.92 -4.14
CA VAL A 46 10.39 -4.37 -4.23
C VAL A 46 11.80 -4.70 -4.72
N GLY A 47 12.27 -3.98 -5.76
CA GLY A 47 13.57 -4.24 -6.38
C GLY A 47 14.78 -3.72 -5.59
N LYS A 48 14.62 -2.70 -4.74
CA LYS A 48 15.74 -1.97 -4.11
C LYS A 48 16.29 -2.56 -2.80
N GLY A 49 15.97 -3.81 -2.45
CA GLY A 49 16.45 -4.45 -1.22
C GLY A 49 17.10 -5.82 -1.43
N THR A 50 17.79 -6.34 -0.41
CA THR A 50 18.35 -7.72 -0.42
C THR A 50 17.28 -8.81 -0.27
N ARG A 51 16.02 -8.42 -0.07
CA ARG A 51 14.86 -9.30 0.14
C ARG A 51 13.83 -9.20 -1.00
N THR A 52 14.29 -9.02 -2.24
CA THR A 52 13.44 -8.81 -3.43
C THR A 52 12.27 -9.76 -3.50
N GLU A 53 12.51 -11.06 -3.31
CA GLU A 53 11.47 -12.08 -3.43
C GLU A 53 10.44 -12.05 -2.29
N ALA A 54 10.86 -11.70 -1.07
CA ALA A 54 9.96 -11.54 0.06
C ALA A 54 9.10 -10.27 -0.11
N ASN A 55 9.69 -9.17 -0.55
CA ASN A 55 8.98 -7.92 -0.81
C ASN A 55 7.99 -8.07 -1.97
N ARG A 56 8.35 -8.83 -3.01
CA ARG A 56 7.47 -9.15 -4.13
C ARG A 56 6.24 -9.94 -3.68
N ARG A 57 6.44 -10.98 -2.85
CA ARG A 57 5.34 -11.75 -2.26
C ARG A 57 4.42 -10.89 -1.40
N ALA A 58 4.98 -10.15 -0.44
CA ALA A 58 4.20 -9.26 0.42
C ALA A 58 3.42 -8.21 -0.38
N SER A 59 3.99 -7.67 -1.46
CA SER A 59 3.30 -6.71 -2.32
C SER A 59 2.18 -7.37 -3.13
N ASN A 60 2.42 -8.57 -3.68
CA ASN A 60 1.39 -9.31 -4.41
C ASN A 60 0.24 -9.76 -3.51
N ASP A 61 0.52 -10.21 -2.28
CA ASP A 61 -0.53 -10.63 -1.35
C ASP A 61 -1.38 -9.41 -0.91
N PHE A 62 -0.74 -8.25 -0.73
CA PHE A 62 -1.40 -7.02 -0.31
C PHE A 62 -2.23 -6.36 -1.44
N PHE A 63 -1.71 -6.31 -2.67
CA PHE A 63 -2.38 -5.63 -3.79
C PHE A 63 -3.12 -6.57 -4.75
N GLY A 64 -2.82 -7.87 -4.73
CA GLY A 64 -3.32 -8.88 -5.68
C GLY A 64 -4.58 -9.63 -5.21
N GLY A 65 -5.17 -9.24 -4.08
CA GLY A 65 -6.39 -9.86 -3.56
C GLY A 65 -7.63 -9.58 -4.42
N SER A 66 -8.14 -10.64 -5.06
CA SER A 66 -9.45 -10.80 -5.73
C SER A 66 -9.56 -10.32 -7.19
N HIS A 67 -9.10 -11.16 -8.13
CA HIS A 67 -9.85 -11.40 -9.37
C HIS A 67 -10.80 -12.58 -9.16
#